data_AF-A0AAV0N2J4-F1
#
_entry.id   AF-A0AAV0N2J4-F1
#
_cell.length_a   1.000
_cell.length_b   1.000
_cell.length_c   1.000
_cell.angle_alpha   90.00
_cell.angle_beta   90.00
_cell.angle_gamma   90.00
#
_symmetry.space_group_name_H-M   'P 1'
#
loop_
_entity.id
_entity.type
_entity.pdbx_description
1 polymer ?
#
loop_
_entity_poly.entity_id
_entity_poly.type
_entity_poly.pdbx_seq_one_letter_code
_entity_poly.pdbx_strand_id
1 'polypeptide(L)'
;AISVLYSQKEELRTAACDFWCPAVRLDVKDKEQPTGVQWFPNYSDLRTALEIYGFLLDVPPQGESAIVGDHNRGPPDNIQMWIKFTAACCQGRGKRCIFFSSEAETLLEVVVLLSLDRKLEGFLLLLHETVQSVINYFTDEEWQGACQNVARSLACRNQPRANNFRAAVSHQLLLNCFDKVNNEEGILSCLIAINMVEKECDLFKMYIYLTLTENWLLSTSVLEDKPLMCEMWGVYLRHCTFQISHGDLRPYAAKIRAKATYLLHSKTKKY
;
A
#
# COMPACT_ATOMS: atom_id res chain seq x y z
N ALA A 1 -19.47 -0.71 -26.45
CA ALA A 1 -20.49 -0.92 -25.39
C ALA A 1 -19.92 -0.63 -23.98
N ILE A 2 -18.76 -1.16 -23.59
CA ILE A 2 -18.09 -0.79 -22.32
C ILE A 2 -17.66 0.68 -22.26
N SER A 3 -17.37 1.30 -23.41
CA SER A 3 -17.08 2.74 -23.46
C SER A 3 -18.24 3.61 -22.91
N VAL A 4 -19.44 3.04 -22.73
CA VAL A 4 -20.59 3.73 -22.13
C VAL A 4 -20.52 3.71 -20.60
N LEU A 5 -19.99 2.64 -19.97
CA LEU A 5 -19.65 2.62 -18.53
C LEU A 5 -18.50 3.60 -18.19
N TYR A 6 -17.67 3.90 -19.18
CA TYR A 6 -16.60 4.89 -19.11
C TYR A 6 -16.95 6.21 -19.81
N SER A 7 -18.23 6.42 -20.13
CA SER A 7 -18.68 7.68 -20.72
C SER A 7 -18.45 8.81 -19.72
N GLN A 8 -18.12 10.01 -20.21
CA GLN A 8 -18.07 11.19 -19.35
C GLN A 8 -19.47 11.66 -18.93
N LYS A 9 -20.54 11.15 -19.57
CA LYS A 9 -21.93 11.46 -19.24
C LYS A 9 -22.49 10.48 -18.20
N GLU A 10 -22.91 10.99 -17.06
CA GLU A 10 -23.46 10.22 -15.94
C GLU A 10 -24.71 9.40 -16.33
N GLU A 11 -25.63 10.00 -17.09
CA GLU A 11 -26.85 9.34 -17.56
C GLU A 11 -26.54 8.07 -18.36
N LEU A 12 -25.51 8.14 -19.21
CA LEU A 12 -25.09 7.01 -20.03
C LEU A 12 -24.42 5.92 -19.18
N ARG A 13 -23.57 6.30 -18.22
CA ARG A 13 -22.95 5.34 -17.29
C ARG A 13 -23.99 4.63 -16.45
N THR A 14 -24.97 5.37 -15.94
CA THR A 14 -26.06 4.86 -15.11
C THR A 14 -26.96 3.92 -15.90
N ALA A 15 -27.43 4.35 -17.07
CA ALA A 15 -28.24 3.51 -17.95
C ALA A 15 -27.50 2.22 -18.38
N ALA A 16 -26.20 2.31 -18.63
CA ALA A 16 -25.38 1.14 -18.91
C ALA A 16 -25.29 0.21 -17.69
N CYS A 17 -25.02 0.73 -16.50
CA CYS A 17 -24.97 -0.06 -15.27
C CYS A 17 -26.32 -0.75 -14.99
N ASP A 18 -27.43 -0.03 -15.14
CA ASP A 18 -28.79 -0.52 -14.91
C ASP A 18 -29.21 -1.56 -15.95
N PHE A 19 -28.66 -1.52 -17.15
CA PHE A 19 -28.84 -2.56 -18.16
C PHE A 19 -27.99 -3.80 -17.85
N TRP A 20 -26.69 -3.62 -17.59
CA TRP A 20 -25.73 -4.72 -17.50
C TRP A 20 -25.80 -5.50 -16.19
N CYS A 21 -26.04 -4.84 -15.05
CA CYS A 21 -26.10 -5.52 -13.75
C CYS A 21 -27.20 -6.60 -13.70
N PRO A 22 -28.45 -6.32 -14.12
CA PRO A 22 -29.46 -7.38 -14.24
C PRO A 22 -29.10 -8.39 -15.32
N ALA A 23 -28.58 -7.97 -16.48
CA ALA A 23 -28.25 -8.85 -17.59
C ALA A 23 -27.24 -9.95 -17.22
N VAL A 24 -26.28 -9.63 -16.37
CA VAL A 24 -25.28 -10.57 -15.85
C VAL A 24 -25.87 -11.54 -14.82
N ARG A 25 -26.90 -11.11 -14.09
CA ARG A 25 -27.61 -11.92 -13.09
C ARG A 25 -28.76 -12.74 -13.66
N LEU A 26 -29.11 -12.60 -14.94
CA LEU A 26 -30.18 -13.37 -15.59
C LEU A 26 -29.72 -14.80 -15.87
N ASP A 27 -30.63 -15.76 -15.71
CA ASP A 27 -30.36 -17.16 -16.06
C ASP A 27 -30.53 -17.31 -17.58
N VAL A 28 -29.59 -18.02 -18.23
CA VAL A 28 -29.65 -18.32 -19.66
C VAL A 28 -30.88 -19.19 -20.00
N LYS A 29 -31.49 -19.83 -18.99
CA LYS A 29 -32.66 -20.71 -19.14
C LYS A 29 -34.00 -19.99 -19.26
N ASP A 30 -34.09 -18.69 -18.95
CA ASP A 30 -35.32 -17.93 -19.15
C ASP A 30 -35.47 -17.61 -20.64
N LYS A 31 -36.42 -18.32 -21.30
CA LYS A 31 -36.65 -18.32 -22.75
C LYS A 31 -37.19 -17.00 -23.32
N GLU A 32 -37.34 -15.97 -22.51
CA GLU A 32 -37.78 -14.63 -22.94
C GLU A 32 -36.57 -13.68 -22.99
N GLN A 33 -35.64 -13.93 -23.91
CA GLN A 33 -34.57 -12.97 -24.20
C GLN A 33 -35.07 -11.87 -25.15
N PRO A 34 -34.89 -10.59 -24.83
CA PRO A 34 -34.72 -9.58 -25.85
C PRO A 34 -33.30 -9.73 -26.41
N THR A 35 -33.16 -10.37 -27.58
CA THR A 35 -31.92 -10.47 -28.39
C THR A 35 -30.64 -10.84 -27.61
N GLY A 36 -30.26 -12.12 -27.67
CA GLY A 36 -29.10 -12.68 -26.98
C GLY A 36 -27.84 -11.81 -27.07
N VAL A 37 -27.48 -11.21 -25.95
CA VAL A 37 -26.24 -10.46 -25.78
C VAL A 37 -25.08 -11.44 -25.91
N GLN A 38 -24.35 -11.38 -27.02
CA GLN A 38 -23.27 -12.32 -27.34
C GLN A 38 -21.95 -12.02 -26.63
N TRP A 39 -21.84 -10.86 -25.99
CA TRP A 39 -20.59 -10.39 -25.41
C TRP A 39 -20.80 -9.69 -24.07
N PHE A 40 -19.96 -10.02 -23.10
CA PHE A 40 -19.94 -9.44 -21.76
C PHE A 40 -18.55 -8.88 -21.44
N PRO A 41 -18.48 -7.83 -20.61
CA PRO A 41 -17.22 -7.36 -20.05
C PRO A 41 -16.48 -8.46 -19.31
N ASN A 42 -15.17 -8.56 -19.54
CA ASN A 42 -14.30 -9.48 -18.81
C ASN A 42 -13.42 -8.73 -17.79
N TYR A 43 -12.60 -9.47 -17.06
CA TYR A 43 -11.68 -8.89 -16.07
C TYR A 43 -10.73 -7.83 -16.65
N SER A 44 -10.24 -8.00 -17.89
CA SER A 44 -9.34 -7.03 -18.52
C SER A 44 -10.01 -5.67 -18.72
N ASP A 45 -11.28 -5.65 -19.10
CA ASP A 45 -12.05 -4.41 -19.25
C ASP A 45 -12.22 -3.69 -17.91
N LEU A 46 -12.39 -4.44 -16.82
CA LEU A 46 -12.50 -3.90 -15.46
C LEU A 46 -11.16 -3.36 -14.96
N ARG A 47 -10.08 -4.04 -15.29
CA ARG A 47 -8.73 -3.61 -14.94
C ARG A 47 -8.38 -2.26 -15.55
N THR A 48 -8.76 -2.02 -16.81
CA THR A 48 -8.55 -0.71 -17.46
C THR A 48 -9.27 0.43 -16.73
N ALA A 49 -10.44 0.20 -16.12
CA ALA A 49 -11.12 1.23 -15.33
C ALA A 49 -10.33 1.65 -14.09
N LEU A 50 -9.71 0.66 -13.43
CA LEU A 50 -8.90 0.86 -12.24
C LEU A 50 -7.62 1.63 -12.59
N GLU A 51 -7.01 1.32 -13.73
CA GLU A 51 -5.85 2.05 -14.25
C GLU A 51 -6.20 3.52 -14.55
N ILE A 52 -7.38 3.79 -15.12
CA ILE A 52 -7.89 5.16 -15.33
C ILE A 52 -8.12 5.88 -13.99
N TYR A 53 -8.54 5.17 -12.94
CA TYR A 53 -8.65 5.71 -11.58
C TYR A 53 -7.28 6.02 -10.95
N GLY A 54 -6.19 5.48 -11.50
CA GLY A 54 -4.85 5.56 -10.92
C GLY A 54 -4.55 4.44 -9.92
N PHE A 55 -5.36 3.38 -9.92
CA PHE A 55 -5.11 2.19 -9.11
C PHE A 55 -4.16 1.24 -9.87
N LEU A 56 -2.93 1.12 -9.38
CA LEU A 56 -1.88 0.30 -9.99
C LEU A 56 -1.65 -0.97 -9.14
N LEU A 57 -2.13 -2.11 -9.64
CA LEU A 57 -2.03 -3.43 -8.98
C LEU A 57 -0.63 -4.05 -9.05
N ASP A 58 0.07 -3.82 -10.16
CA ASP A 58 1.29 -4.55 -10.54
C ASP A 58 2.57 -3.74 -10.29
N VAL A 59 2.46 -2.53 -9.74
CA VAL A 59 3.63 -1.72 -9.40
C VAL A 59 4.11 -2.14 -8.01
N PRO A 60 5.26 -2.82 -7.88
CA PRO A 60 5.89 -2.93 -6.58
C PRO A 60 6.11 -1.50 -6.06
N PRO A 61 5.98 -1.26 -4.76
CA PRO A 61 6.16 0.06 -4.17
C PRO A 61 7.65 0.48 -4.21
N GLN A 62 8.22 0.61 -5.40
CA GLN A 62 9.46 1.30 -5.66
C GLN A 62 9.17 2.80 -5.67
N GLY A 63 10.07 3.55 -5.02
CA GLY A 63 9.94 4.97 -4.74
C GLY A 63 10.15 5.89 -5.94
N GLU A 64 9.52 5.61 -7.08
CA GLU A 64 9.46 6.57 -8.17
C GLU A 64 8.07 7.22 -8.27
N SER A 65 8.10 8.52 -8.00
CA SER A 65 7.03 9.47 -8.30
C SER A 65 6.77 9.48 -9.81
N ALA A 66 5.74 8.77 -10.24
CA ALA A 66 4.90 9.15 -11.37
C ALA A 66 3.47 8.85 -10.90
N ILE A 67 2.58 9.83 -10.71
CA ILE A 67 2.10 10.78 -11.71
C ILE A 67 1.65 12.06 -10.97
N VAL A 68 2.02 13.21 -11.51
CA VAL A 68 1.38 14.50 -11.24
C VAL A 68 -0.10 14.37 -11.60
N GLY A 69 -0.94 14.11 -10.59
CA GLY A 69 -2.38 14.00 -10.72
C GLY A 69 -3.03 14.94 -9.73
N ASP A 70 -3.59 16.03 -10.26
CA ASP A 70 -4.47 17.01 -9.59
C ASP A 70 -5.10 16.48 -8.30
N HIS A 71 -4.54 16.90 -7.15
CA HIS A 71 -4.94 16.43 -5.82
C HIS A 71 -6.38 16.82 -5.43
N ASN A 72 -7.09 17.57 -6.27
CA ASN A 72 -8.46 18.03 -6.02
C ASN A 72 -9.55 17.31 -6.82
N ARG A 73 -9.23 16.36 -7.70
CA ARG A 73 -10.28 15.51 -8.29
C ARG A 73 -10.70 14.42 -7.32
N GLY A 74 -11.99 14.39 -7.00
CA GLY A 74 -12.65 13.25 -6.38
C GLY A 74 -12.49 11.97 -7.22
N PRO A 75 -12.96 10.84 -6.70
CA PRO A 75 -12.91 9.58 -7.43
C PRO A 75 -13.56 9.73 -8.81
N PRO A 76 -12.95 9.24 -9.91
CA PRO A 76 -13.57 9.21 -11.23
C PRO A 76 -15.00 8.72 -11.19
N ASP A 77 -15.91 9.44 -11.84
CA ASP A 77 -17.35 9.17 -11.76
C ASP A 77 -17.77 7.76 -12.23
N ASN A 78 -16.91 7.05 -12.96
CA ASN A 78 -17.12 5.67 -13.40
C ASN A 78 -16.80 4.63 -12.32
N ILE A 79 -16.06 4.97 -11.25
CA ILE A 79 -15.65 3.99 -10.23
C ILE A 79 -16.86 3.39 -9.51
N GLN A 80 -17.90 4.18 -9.25
CA GLN A 80 -19.11 3.68 -8.60
C GLN A 80 -19.80 2.61 -9.46
N MET A 81 -19.91 2.85 -10.77
CA MET A 81 -20.54 1.91 -11.69
C MET A 81 -19.68 0.66 -11.86
N TRP A 82 -18.36 0.82 -11.83
CA TRP A 82 -17.43 -0.30 -11.77
C TRP A 82 -17.67 -1.16 -10.53
N ILE A 83 -17.76 -0.56 -9.33
CA ILE A 83 -17.96 -1.30 -8.07
C ILE A 83 -19.29 -2.07 -8.11
N LYS A 84 -20.37 -1.44 -8.60
CA LYS A 84 -21.69 -2.06 -8.77
C LYS A 84 -21.66 -3.23 -9.75
N PHE A 85 -21.01 -3.04 -10.89
CA PHE A 85 -20.94 -4.04 -11.93
C PHE A 85 -20.09 -5.24 -11.49
N THR A 86 -18.95 -5.01 -10.83
CA THR A 86 -18.14 -6.07 -10.21
C THR A 86 -18.96 -6.92 -9.23
N ALA A 87 -19.74 -6.29 -8.35
CA ALA A 87 -20.63 -7.02 -7.44
C ALA A 87 -21.65 -7.88 -8.20
N ALA A 88 -22.26 -7.33 -9.26
CA ALA A 88 -23.22 -8.06 -10.08
C ALA A 88 -22.61 -9.29 -10.79
N CYS A 89 -21.39 -9.17 -11.31
CA CYS A 89 -20.65 -10.27 -11.90
C CYS A 89 -20.38 -11.40 -10.90
N CYS A 90 -19.99 -11.07 -9.67
CA CYS A 90 -19.74 -12.09 -8.66
C CYS A 90 -21.03 -12.80 -8.20
N GLN A 91 -22.12 -12.04 -8.04
CA GLN A 91 -23.43 -12.62 -7.71
C GLN A 91 -23.99 -13.51 -8.83
N GLY A 92 -23.57 -13.28 -10.08
CA GLY A 92 -23.99 -14.04 -11.26
C GLY A 92 -23.29 -15.38 -11.46
N ARG A 93 -22.29 -15.77 -10.64
CA ARG A 93 -21.41 -16.93 -10.90
C ARG A 93 -22.15 -18.20 -11.28
N GLY A 94 -23.20 -18.56 -10.53
CA GLY A 94 -23.97 -19.79 -10.73
C GLY A 94 -24.76 -19.83 -12.05
N LYS A 95 -24.95 -18.67 -12.69
CA LYS A 95 -25.65 -18.51 -13.98
C LYS A 95 -24.65 -18.28 -15.11
N ARG A 96 -23.67 -17.42 -14.88
CA ARG A 96 -22.59 -17.11 -15.81
C ARG A 96 -21.30 -16.80 -15.05
N CYS A 97 -20.28 -17.62 -15.28
CA CYS A 97 -18.96 -17.45 -14.70
C CYS A 97 -18.16 -16.45 -15.55
N ILE A 98 -18.06 -15.20 -15.10
CA ILE A 98 -17.34 -14.13 -15.84
C ILE A 98 -15.85 -14.09 -15.47
N PHE A 99 -15.49 -14.52 -14.26
CA PHE A 99 -14.13 -14.44 -13.75
C PHE A 99 -13.52 -15.83 -13.50
N PHE A 100 -12.21 -15.93 -13.63
CA PHE A 100 -11.49 -17.05 -13.01
C PHE A 100 -11.36 -16.82 -11.50
N SER A 101 -11.13 -17.89 -10.73
CA SER A 101 -10.95 -17.77 -9.27
C SER A 101 -9.78 -16.84 -8.90
N SER A 102 -8.67 -16.87 -9.66
CA SER A 102 -7.54 -15.95 -9.49
C SER A 102 -7.87 -14.48 -9.81
N GLU A 103 -8.77 -14.24 -10.75
CA GLU A 103 -9.25 -12.89 -11.07
C GLU A 103 -10.16 -12.37 -9.95
N ALA A 104 -11.03 -13.24 -9.41
CA ALA A 104 -11.85 -12.92 -8.24
C ALA A 104 -10.98 -12.64 -6.99
N GLU A 105 -9.88 -13.36 -6.79
CA GLU A 105 -8.90 -13.08 -5.73
C GLU A 105 -8.34 -11.67 -5.90
N THR A 106 -7.91 -11.33 -7.11
CA THR A 106 -7.36 -10.01 -7.41
C THR A 106 -8.40 -8.91 -7.22
N LEU A 107 -9.65 -9.13 -7.66
CA LEU A 107 -10.76 -8.19 -7.43
C LEU A 107 -11.04 -7.99 -5.94
N LEU A 108 -10.97 -9.04 -5.13
CA LEU A 108 -11.14 -8.91 -3.68
C LEU A 108 -10.05 -8.02 -3.07
N GLU A 109 -8.80 -8.20 -3.47
CA GLU A 109 -7.69 -7.35 -3.04
C GLU A 109 -7.92 -5.88 -3.42
N VAL A 110 -8.36 -5.62 -4.66
CA VAL A 110 -8.69 -4.27 -5.13
C VAL A 110 -9.76 -3.65 -4.25
N VAL A 111 -10.89 -4.32 -4.05
CA VAL A 111 -12.04 -3.74 -3.33
C VAL A 111 -11.69 -3.51 -1.85
N VAL A 112 -10.92 -4.40 -1.23
CA VAL A 112 -10.38 -4.18 0.12
C VAL A 112 -9.47 -2.94 0.15
N LEU A 113 -8.57 -2.78 -0.82
CA LEU A 113 -7.69 -1.61 -0.88
C LEU A 113 -8.44 -0.31 -1.18
N LEU A 114 -9.47 -0.34 -2.03
CA LEU A 114 -10.36 0.81 -2.27
C LEU A 114 -11.12 1.20 -1.00
N SER A 115 -11.51 0.23 -0.16
CA SER A 115 -12.16 0.49 1.13
C SER A 115 -11.25 1.20 2.14
N LEU A 116 -9.93 1.18 1.92
CA LEU A 116 -8.95 1.90 2.73
C LEU A 116 -8.64 3.31 2.17
N ASP A 117 -9.11 3.64 0.97
CA ASP A 117 -8.93 4.96 0.37
C ASP A 117 -9.96 5.95 0.93
N ARG A 118 -9.46 6.99 1.62
CA ARG A 118 -10.31 8.04 2.20
C ARG A 118 -11.12 8.78 1.14
N LYS A 119 -10.67 8.83 -0.13
CA LYS A 119 -11.43 9.44 -1.22
C LYS A 119 -12.73 8.69 -1.55
N LEU A 120 -12.86 7.44 -1.10
CA LEU A 120 -14.00 6.57 -1.36
C LEU A 120 -14.87 6.32 -0.11
N GLU A 121 -14.70 7.11 0.95
CA GLU A 121 -15.49 6.96 2.19
C GLU A 121 -17.00 6.99 1.94
N GLY A 122 -17.46 7.84 1.01
CA GLY A 122 -18.88 7.91 0.60
C GLY A 122 -19.43 6.64 -0.10
N PHE A 123 -18.56 5.70 -0.49
CA PHE A 123 -18.93 4.44 -1.14
C PHE A 123 -18.73 3.21 -0.24
N LEU A 124 -18.42 3.38 1.05
CA LEU A 124 -18.09 2.25 1.94
C LEU A 124 -19.15 1.16 2.00
N LEU A 125 -20.44 1.53 2.04
CA LEU A 125 -21.53 0.55 2.02
C LEU A 125 -21.51 -0.28 0.74
N LEU A 126 -21.38 0.38 -0.41
CA LEU A 126 -21.30 -0.27 -1.71
C LEU A 126 -20.04 -1.16 -1.81
N LEU A 127 -18.89 -0.69 -1.33
CA LEU A 127 -17.66 -1.46 -1.28
C LEU A 127 -17.80 -2.70 -0.40
N HIS A 128 -18.42 -2.58 0.77
CA HIS A 128 -18.69 -3.71 1.66
C HIS A 128 -19.60 -4.76 1.01
N GLU A 129 -20.69 -4.33 0.35
CA GLU A 129 -21.55 -5.22 -0.43
C GLU A 129 -20.78 -5.92 -1.57
N THR A 130 -19.87 -5.21 -2.23
CA THR A 130 -19.00 -5.79 -3.25
C THR A 130 -18.02 -6.79 -2.66
N VAL A 131 -17.37 -6.50 -1.52
CA VAL A 131 -16.51 -7.45 -0.81
C VAL A 131 -17.30 -8.72 -0.52
N GLN A 132 -18.50 -8.61 0.06
CA GLN A 132 -19.32 -9.76 0.37
C GLN A 132 -19.71 -10.54 -0.90
N SER A 133 -20.02 -9.85 -1.99
CA SER A 133 -20.34 -10.46 -3.26
C SER A 133 -19.15 -11.23 -3.85
N VAL A 134 -17.94 -10.68 -3.74
CA VAL A 134 -16.71 -11.34 -4.20
C VAL A 134 -16.33 -12.52 -3.29
N ILE A 135 -16.52 -12.42 -1.97
CA ILE A 135 -16.31 -13.56 -1.06
C ILE A 135 -17.29 -14.69 -1.40
N ASN A 136 -18.57 -14.36 -1.56
CA ASN A 136 -19.62 -15.31 -1.96
C ASN A 136 -19.46 -15.81 -3.40
N TYR A 137 -18.52 -15.26 -4.17
CA TYR A 137 -18.15 -15.83 -5.45
C TYR A 137 -17.60 -17.23 -5.24
N PHE A 138 -16.69 -17.42 -4.28
CA PHE A 138 -15.97 -18.67 -4.05
C PHE A 138 -16.86 -19.74 -3.44
N THR A 139 -16.64 -21.01 -3.79
CA THR A 139 -17.16 -22.11 -2.97
C THR A 139 -16.38 -22.19 -1.66
N ASP A 140 -16.91 -22.90 -0.66
CA ASP A 140 -16.22 -23.05 0.63
C ASP A 140 -14.83 -23.68 0.46
N GLU A 141 -14.66 -24.61 -0.48
CA GLU A 141 -13.37 -25.25 -0.78
C GLU A 141 -12.39 -24.30 -1.45
N GLU A 142 -12.85 -23.51 -2.42
CA GLU A 142 -12.01 -22.52 -3.12
C GLU A 142 -11.61 -21.37 -2.19
N TRP A 143 -12.54 -20.95 -1.32
CA TRP A 143 -12.34 -19.84 -0.40
C TRP A 143 -11.17 -20.07 0.55
N GLN A 144 -10.96 -21.30 1.02
CA GLN A 144 -9.86 -21.61 1.93
C GLN A 144 -8.49 -21.30 1.32
N GLY A 145 -8.29 -21.61 0.04
CA GLY A 145 -7.06 -21.28 -0.69
C GLY A 145 -7.00 -19.80 -1.07
N ALA A 146 -8.09 -19.27 -1.62
CA ALA A 146 -8.20 -17.89 -2.07
C ALA A 146 -7.95 -16.88 -0.93
N CYS A 147 -8.56 -17.12 0.24
CA CYS A 147 -8.39 -16.26 1.42
C CYS A 147 -6.92 -16.18 1.86
N GLN A 148 -6.18 -17.29 1.84
CA GLN A 148 -4.76 -17.29 2.19
C GLN A 148 -3.91 -16.51 1.17
N ASN A 149 -4.21 -16.65 -0.13
CA ASN A 149 -3.51 -15.92 -1.19
C ASN A 149 -3.76 -14.42 -1.07
N VAL A 150 -5.03 -14.02 -0.93
CA VAL A 150 -5.45 -12.63 -0.75
C VAL A 150 -4.84 -12.02 0.52
N ALA A 151 -4.88 -12.73 1.65
CA ALA A 151 -4.28 -12.27 2.89
C ALA A 151 -2.76 -12.06 2.75
N ARG A 152 -2.07 -12.99 2.08
CA ARG A 152 -0.63 -12.88 1.81
C ARG A 152 -0.32 -11.68 0.91
N SER A 153 -1.07 -11.49 -0.16
CA SER A 153 -0.91 -10.35 -1.08
C SER A 153 -1.15 -9.02 -0.37
N LEU A 154 -2.23 -8.90 0.39
CA LEU A 154 -2.55 -7.70 1.18
C LEU A 154 -1.48 -7.40 2.23
N ALA A 155 -0.99 -8.42 2.93
CA ALA A 155 0.11 -8.25 3.89
C ALA A 155 1.37 -7.71 3.21
N CYS A 156 1.75 -8.26 2.05
CA CYS A 156 2.88 -7.80 1.25
C CYS A 156 2.70 -6.36 0.72
N ARG A 157 1.48 -5.94 0.38
CA ARG A 157 1.23 -4.58 -0.15
C ARG A 157 1.15 -3.51 0.94
N ASN A 158 0.68 -3.86 2.13
CA ASN A 158 0.57 -2.92 3.26
C ASN A 158 1.91 -2.69 3.98
N GLN A 159 2.83 -3.65 3.94
CA GLN A 159 4.14 -3.53 4.60
C GLN A 159 5.01 -2.39 4.03
N PRO A 160 5.26 -2.30 2.71
CA PRO A 160 6.08 -1.24 2.16
C PRO A 160 5.44 0.14 2.26
N ARG A 161 4.11 0.28 2.14
CA ARG A 161 3.42 1.58 2.29
C ARG A 161 3.56 2.13 3.71
N ALA A 162 3.33 1.29 4.72
CA ALA A 162 3.51 1.68 6.12
C ALA A 162 4.99 1.99 6.42
N ASN A 163 5.92 1.22 5.86
CA ASN A 163 7.35 1.44 6.01
C ASN A 163 7.81 2.73 5.31
N ASN A 164 7.39 2.98 4.06
CA ASN A 164 7.73 4.20 3.31
C ASN A 164 7.16 5.46 3.98
N PHE A 165 5.93 5.40 4.52
CA PHE A 165 5.37 6.52 5.29
C PHE A 165 6.17 6.78 6.57
N ARG A 166 6.47 5.72 7.34
CA ARG A 166 7.34 5.83 8.53
C ARG A 166 8.71 6.38 8.17
N ALA A 167 9.28 5.97 7.05
CA ALA A 167 10.57 6.46 6.56
C ALA A 167 10.53 7.95 6.23
N ALA A 168 9.54 8.37 5.45
CA ALA A 168 9.35 9.75 5.03
C ALA A 168 9.12 10.68 6.23
N VAL A 169 8.24 10.29 7.16
CA VAL A 169 8.00 11.04 8.40
C VAL A 169 9.27 11.10 9.24
N SER A 170 10.00 10.00 9.39
CA SER A 170 11.23 9.97 10.17
C SER A 170 12.33 10.86 9.56
N HIS A 171 12.47 10.86 8.24
CA HIS A 171 13.37 11.75 7.51
C HIS A 171 13.01 13.22 7.73
N GLN A 172 11.73 13.59 7.59
CA GLN A 172 11.27 14.97 7.81
C GLN A 172 11.47 15.42 9.26
N LEU A 173 11.21 14.55 10.24
CA LEU A 173 11.46 14.85 11.64
C LEU A 173 12.97 15.05 11.90
N LEU A 174 13.83 14.23 11.29
CA LEU A 174 15.29 14.39 11.40
C LEU A 174 15.77 15.71 10.77
N LEU A 175 15.26 16.10 9.60
CA LEU A 175 15.56 17.40 9.00
C LEU A 175 15.19 18.55 9.94
N ASN A 176 14.02 18.47 10.58
CA ASN A 176 13.59 19.49 11.54
C ASN A 176 14.42 19.49 12.84
N CYS A 177 15.16 18.42 13.14
CA CYS A 177 16.02 18.33 14.31
C CYS A 177 17.41 18.95 14.09
N PHE A 178 17.82 19.16 12.83
CA PHE A 178 19.13 19.67 12.47
C PHE A 178 18.99 20.90 11.56
N ASP A 179 19.12 22.09 12.14
CA ASP A 179 19.09 23.35 11.39
C ASP A 179 20.16 23.35 10.29
N LYS A 180 19.79 23.82 9.09
CA LYS A 180 20.69 24.02 7.92
C LYS A 180 21.19 22.73 7.25
N VAL A 181 20.50 21.60 7.43
CA VAL A 181 20.77 20.37 6.68
C VAL A 181 19.85 20.28 5.48
N ASN A 182 20.43 20.23 4.28
CA ASN A 182 19.69 20.25 3.02
C ASN A 182 19.71 18.90 2.30
N ASN A 183 20.49 17.93 2.81
CA ASN A 183 20.75 16.66 2.17
C ASN A 183 20.85 15.52 3.20
N GLU A 184 20.66 14.29 2.72
CA GLU A 184 20.62 13.07 3.53
C GLU A 184 21.95 12.80 4.27
N GLU A 185 23.08 13.02 3.58
CA GLU A 185 24.43 12.86 4.13
C GLU A 185 24.70 13.86 5.26
N GLY A 186 24.16 15.07 5.16
CA GLY A 186 24.27 16.09 6.21
C GLY A 186 23.60 15.63 7.50
N ILE A 187 22.46 14.94 7.43
CA ILE A 187 21.77 14.40 8.61
C ILE A 187 22.68 13.39 9.31
N LEU A 188 23.23 12.43 8.57
CA LEU A 188 24.13 11.43 9.13
C LEU A 188 25.42 12.05 9.67
N SER A 189 25.96 13.08 8.99
CA SER A 189 27.13 13.81 9.47
C SER A 189 26.86 14.49 10.82
N CYS A 190 25.71 15.16 10.94
CA CYS A 190 25.27 15.76 12.20
C CYS A 190 25.13 14.71 13.30
N LEU A 191 24.53 13.55 13.00
CA LEU A 191 24.38 12.45 13.96
C LEU A 191 25.72 11.88 14.43
N ILE A 192 26.67 11.67 13.51
CA ILE A 192 28.01 11.15 13.82
C ILE A 192 28.80 12.14 14.69
N ALA A 193 28.61 13.44 14.46
CA ALA A 193 29.29 14.51 15.19
C ALA A 193 28.84 14.67 16.66
N ILE A 194 27.72 14.05 17.06
CA ILE A 194 27.24 14.14 18.44
C ILE A 194 28.17 13.35 19.36
N ASN A 195 28.77 14.05 20.32
CA ASN A 195 29.62 13.44 21.34
C ASN A 195 28.77 12.88 22.49
N MET A 196 28.59 11.55 22.50
CA MET A 196 27.80 10.89 23.55
C MET A 196 28.58 10.68 24.85
N VAL A 197 29.88 10.96 24.87
CA VAL A 197 30.72 10.87 26.09
C VAL A 197 30.44 12.03 27.05
N GLU A 198 30.01 13.18 26.52
CA GLU A 198 29.70 14.36 27.32
C GLU A 198 28.53 14.09 28.26
N LYS A 199 28.68 14.49 29.53
CA LYS A 199 27.65 14.27 30.56
C LYS A 199 26.32 14.97 30.24
N GLU A 200 26.40 16.13 29.61
CA GLU A 200 25.24 16.95 29.20
C GLU A 200 24.54 16.42 27.93
N CYS A 201 25.09 15.39 27.28
CA CYS A 201 24.45 14.79 26.11
C CYS A 201 23.10 14.15 26.52
N ASP A 202 22.01 14.63 25.91
CA ASP A 202 20.67 14.10 26.13
C ASP A 202 20.50 12.74 25.42
N LEU A 203 20.71 11.66 26.18
CA LEU A 203 20.57 10.31 25.68
C LEU A 203 19.12 9.93 25.33
N PHE A 204 18.12 10.57 25.92
CA PHE A 204 16.74 10.33 25.49
C PHE A 204 16.53 10.84 24.06
N LYS A 205 17.00 12.05 23.77
CA LYS A 205 17.01 12.61 22.42
C LYS A 205 17.83 11.77 21.44
N MET A 206 18.98 11.24 21.88
CA MET A 206 19.76 10.31 21.06
C MET A 206 19.03 9.00 20.74
N TYR A 207 18.25 8.46 21.66
CA TYR A 207 17.44 7.28 21.40
C TYR A 207 16.33 7.55 20.37
N ILE A 208 15.72 8.74 20.42
CA ILE A 208 14.76 9.19 19.40
C ILE A 208 15.45 9.26 18.04
N TYR A 209 16.61 9.92 17.96
CA TYR A 209 17.38 10.03 16.72
C TYR A 209 17.75 8.66 16.14
N LEU A 210 18.27 7.75 16.96
CA LEU A 210 18.59 6.40 16.55
C LEU A 210 17.36 5.67 15.95
N THR A 211 16.19 5.86 16.54
CA THR A 211 14.94 5.24 16.09
C THR A 211 14.42 5.85 14.79
N LEU A 212 14.48 7.18 14.67
CA LEU A 212 14.10 7.86 13.44
C LEU A 212 15.03 7.48 12.28
N THR A 213 16.34 7.41 12.52
CA THR A 213 17.32 7.05 11.50
C THR A 213 17.19 5.58 11.07
N GLU A 214 16.90 4.67 12.01
CA GLU A 214 16.55 3.28 11.68
C GLU A 214 15.30 3.23 10.78
N ASN A 215 14.22 3.88 11.20
CA ASN A 215 12.96 3.90 10.45
C ASN A 215 13.13 4.54 9.08
N TRP A 216 13.96 5.57 8.95
CA TRP A 216 14.27 6.20 7.68
C TRP A 216 15.08 5.26 6.78
N LEU A 217 16.22 4.75 7.24
CA LEU A 217 17.17 4.04 6.37
C LEU A 217 16.78 2.59 6.09
N LEU A 218 16.13 1.88 7.03
CA LEU A 218 15.82 0.45 6.88
C LEU A 218 14.46 0.18 6.23
N SER A 219 13.59 1.19 6.18
CA SER A 219 12.26 1.07 5.58
C SER A 219 12.24 1.39 4.08
N THR A 220 13.35 1.89 3.54
CA THR A 220 13.53 2.28 2.13
C THR A 220 14.73 1.56 1.53
N SER A 221 14.77 1.37 0.20
CA SER A 221 15.94 0.84 -0.52
C SER A 221 17.17 1.77 -0.50
N VAL A 222 17.11 2.91 0.20
CA VAL A 222 18.16 3.95 0.28
C VAL A 222 19.55 3.36 0.55
N LEU A 223 19.65 2.32 1.40
CA LEU A 223 20.93 1.69 1.72
C LEU A 223 21.46 0.76 0.62
N GLU A 224 20.60 0.21 -0.23
CA GLU A 224 20.99 -0.60 -1.39
C GLU A 224 21.51 0.30 -2.52
N ASP A 225 20.92 1.48 -2.67
CA ASP A 225 21.23 2.43 -3.74
C ASP A 225 22.39 3.40 -3.41
N LYS A 226 22.71 3.60 -2.12
CA LYS A 226 23.71 4.60 -1.66
C LYS A 226 24.73 3.99 -0.69
N PRO A 227 25.88 3.47 -1.17
CA PRO A 227 26.88 2.81 -0.32
C PRO A 227 27.46 3.74 0.77
N LEU A 228 27.64 5.03 0.46
CA LEU A 228 28.16 6.02 1.42
C LEU A 228 27.21 6.19 2.63
N MET A 229 25.89 6.23 2.40
CA MET A 229 24.90 6.29 3.48
C MET A 229 24.97 5.05 4.38
N CYS A 230 25.25 3.88 3.79
CA CYS A 230 25.41 2.62 4.51
C CYS A 230 26.62 2.65 5.44
N GLU A 231 27.74 3.19 4.98
CA GLU A 231 28.97 3.37 5.76
C GLU A 231 28.79 4.35 6.91
N MET A 232 28.23 5.54 6.62
CA MET A 232 27.98 6.58 7.61
C MET A 232 27.04 6.10 8.72
N TRP A 233 25.97 5.37 8.35
CA TRP A 233 25.10 4.73 9.33
C TRP A 233 25.84 3.72 10.21
N GLY A 234 26.74 2.92 9.62
CA GLY A 234 27.61 2.00 10.36
C GLY A 234 28.53 2.72 11.37
N VAL A 235 29.09 3.87 10.99
CA VAL A 235 29.88 4.72 11.90
C VAL A 235 29.04 5.23 13.06
N TYR A 236 27.85 5.78 12.77
CA TYR A 236 26.95 6.28 13.82
C TYR A 236 26.53 5.19 14.80
N LEU A 237 26.18 3.99 14.30
CA LEU A 237 25.86 2.85 15.16
C LEU A 237 27.04 2.45 16.05
N ARG A 238 28.27 2.45 15.52
CA ARG A 238 29.48 2.20 16.31
C ARG A 238 29.67 3.26 17.39
N HIS A 239 29.42 4.54 17.08
CA HIS A 239 29.46 5.59 18.10
C HIS A 239 28.44 5.32 19.22
N CYS A 240 27.21 4.94 18.87
CA CYS A 240 26.17 4.61 19.84
C CYS A 240 26.53 3.42 20.74
N THR A 241 27.31 2.46 20.23
CA THR A 241 27.78 1.31 20.99
C THR A 241 29.01 1.61 21.83
N PHE A 242 30.00 2.34 21.31
CA PHE A 242 31.33 2.49 21.92
C PHE A 242 31.52 3.76 22.74
N GLN A 243 30.84 4.87 22.43
CA GLN A 243 30.98 6.11 23.20
C GLN A 243 30.18 6.07 24.51
N ILE A 244 29.20 5.16 24.63
CA ILE A 244 28.42 4.96 25.85
C ILE A 244 28.99 3.75 26.62
N SER A 245 29.72 4.03 27.70
CA SER A 245 30.34 3.00 28.54
C SER A 245 29.32 1.98 29.05
N HIS A 246 29.76 0.72 29.25
CA HIS A 246 28.91 -0.35 29.80
C HIS A 246 28.32 0.00 31.18
N GLY A 247 29.07 0.73 32.00
CA GLY A 247 28.66 1.19 33.33
C GLY A 247 27.97 2.56 33.34
N ASP A 248 27.61 3.12 32.18
CA ASP A 248 26.90 4.39 32.11
C ASP A 248 25.47 4.26 32.67
N LEU A 249 25.20 4.97 33.75
CA LEU A 249 23.94 4.96 34.48
C LEU A 249 22.94 6.02 33.99
N ARG A 250 23.33 6.86 33.00
CA ARG A 250 22.42 7.86 32.45
C ARG A 250 21.19 7.17 31.83
N PRO A 251 19.98 7.77 31.98
CA PRO A 251 18.78 7.24 31.35
C PRO A 251 19.00 6.98 29.85
N TYR A 252 18.42 5.90 29.33
CA TYR A 252 18.53 5.47 27.92
C TYR A 252 19.91 4.97 27.44
N ALA A 253 21.01 5.14 28.20
CA ALA A 253 22.34 4.64 27.85
C ALA A 253 22.34 3.16 27.43
N ALA A 254 21.80 2.29 28.29
CA ALA A 254 21.70 0.85 28.01
C ALA A 254 20.78 0.53 26.81
N LYS A 255 19.69 1.29 26.62
CA LYS A 255 18.73 1.10 25.52
C LYS A 255 19.35 1.43 24.17
N ILE A 256 20.08 2.54 24.08
CA ILE A 256 20.79 2.96 22.87
C ILE A 256 21.82 1.90 22.50
N ARG A 257 22.65 1.49 23.46
CA ARG A 257 23.71 0.48 23.24
C ARG A 257 23.13 -0.85 22.75
N ALA A 258 22.09 -1.35 23.42
CA ALA A 258 21.45 -2.61 23.06
C ALA A 258 20.86 -2.55 21.64
N LYS A 259 20.15 -1.46 21.31
CA LYS A 259 19.55 -1.26 19.99
C LYS A 259 20.62 -1.11 18.90
N ALA A 260 21.63 -0.27 19.10
CA ALA A 260 22.70 -0.07 18.13
C ALA A 260 23.50 -1.36 17.89
N THR A 261 23.78 -2.12 18.94
CA THR A 261 24.42 -3.43 18.86
C THR A 261 23.57 -4.40 18.04
N TYR A 262 22.28 -4.52 18.33
CA TYR A 262 21.37 -5.35 17.54
C TYR A 262 21.39 -4.97 16.05
N LEU A 263 21.34 -3.67 15.74
CA LEU A 263 21.32 -3.16 14.37
C LEU A 263 22.64 -3.45 13.62
N LEU A 264 23.79 -3.30 14.27
CA LEU A 264 25.09 -3.68 13.69
C LEU A 264 25.15 -5.18 13.33
N HIS A 265 24.65 -6.05 14.21
CA HIS A 265 24.63 -7.50 13.96
C HIS A 265 23.56 -7.93 12.95
N SER A 266 22.48 -7.17 12.81
CA SER A 266 21.47 -7.45 11.78
C SER A 266 21.99 -7.14 10.37
N LYS A 267 22.91 -6.18 10.22
CA LYS A 267 23.58 -5.87 8.95
C LYS A 267 24.54 -6.96 8.50
N THR A 268 25.27 -7.60 9.41
CA THR A 268 26.23 -8.67 9.06
C THR A 268 25.57 -9.96 8.59
N LYS A 269 24.23 -10.10 8.73
CA LYS A 269 23.47 -11.25 8.22
C LYS A 269 22.87 -11.03 6.82
N LYS A 270 22.94 -9.82 6.27
CA LYS A 270 22.40 -9.48 4.94
C LYS A 270 23.45 -9.47 3.82
N TYR A 271 24.67 -9.92 4.09
CA TYR A 271 25.74 -10.15 3.12
C TYR A 271 26.29 -11.57 3.28
#